data_AF-A0A661DRM0-F1
#
_entry.id   AF-A0A661DRM0-F1
#
_cell.length_a   1.000
_cell.length_b   1.000
_cell.length_c   1.000
_cell.angle_alpha   90.00
_cell.angle_beta   90.00
_cell.angle_gamma   90.00
#
_symmetry.space_group_name_H-M   'P 1'
#
loop_
_entity.id
_entity.type
_entity.pdbx_description
1 polymer ?
#
loop_
_entity_poly.entity_id
_entity_poly.type
_entity_poly.pdbx_seq_one_letter_code
_entity_poly.pdbx_strand_id
1 'polypeptide(L)'
;PVPVFKSELTGLTLPANAEIIAEGFIDPNELMDEGPFGEYTGYYSGNKGKDYPKPILRVERILHRNNPTMWSTTVGKPINDIHMIQSLNRTATLWHDLETMRVPGIEGVYIPAEACGRFWAVVSVRQKYPGHSNQVGNAVIASTTGHYGVKGVIVVDHDIAADDWDRVWWALSTRFDPKRSAQIIDRGRSTPLDPGLPIEAREITSRIILDACTPFEWTNKPNEIFMNREVLQKVSDRWNDYGFDGASPVANMIDRLVKPEAIKTKKK
;
A
#
# COMPACT_ATOMS: atom_id res chain seq x y z
N PRO A 1 16.95 -13.15 -19.45
CA PRO A 1 15.65 -13.57 -20.01
C PRO A 1 15.16 -14.81 -19.25
N VAL A 2 13.85 -14.97 -19.04
CA VAL A 2 13.30 -16.17 -18.37
C VAL A 2 13.23 -17.33 -19.39
N PRO A 3 13.73 -18.54 -19.08
CA PRO A 3 13.63 -19.70 -19.96
C PRO A 3 12.17 -20.17 -20.16
N VAL A 4 11.78 -20.41 -21.42
CA VAL A 4 10.39 -20.77 -21.79
C VAL A 4 10.36 -21.82 -22.91
N PHE A 5 9.22 -22.50 -23.07
CA PHE A 5 8.91 -23.38 -24.20
C PHE A 5 7.47 -23.15 -24.70
N LYS A 6 7.14 -23.57 -25.93
CA LYS A 6 5.77 -23.51 -26.45
C LYS A 6 5.03 -24.82 -26.18
N SER A 7 3.80 -24.71 -25.67
CA SER A 7 2.92 -25.85 -25.51
C SER A 7 2.45 -26.38 -26.86
N GLU A 8 2.56 -27.69 -27.07
CA GLU A 8 1.97 -28.38 -28.22
C GLU A 8 0.44 -28.52 -28.12
N LEU A 9 -0.14 -28.34 -26.93
CA LEU A 9 -1.58 -28.50 -26.69
C LEU A 9 -2.31 -27.17 -26.89
N THR A 10 -1.82 -26.11 -26.25
CA THR A 10 -2.49 -24.79 -26.21
C THR A 10 -1.81 -23.74 -27.08
N GLY A 11 -0.58 -23.99 -27.54
CA GLY A 11 0.24 -22.99 -28.24
C GLY A 11 0.82 -21.90 -27.32
N LEU A 12 0.49 -21.90 -26.02
CA LEU A 12 0.94 -20.89 -25.05
C LEU A 12 2.43 -21.03 -24.75
N THR A 13 3.06 -19.91 -24.41
CA THR A 13 4.46 -19.88 -23.95
C THR A 13 4.49 -20.11 -22.44
N LEU A 14 5.17 -21.18 -22.02
CA LEU A 14 5.18 -21.66 -20.64
C LEU A 14 6.59 -21.56 -20.02
N PRO A 15 6.72 -21.26 -18.72
CA PRO A 15 8.00 -21.20 -18.03
C PRO A 15 8.64 -22.61 -17.95
N ALA A 16 9.85 -22.76 -18.51
CA ALA A 16 10.52 -24.06 -18.58
C ALA A 16 10.95 -24.61 -17.21
N ASN A 17 11.03 -23.74 -16.20
CA ASN A 17 11.46 -24.09 -14.84
C ASN A 17 10.29 -24.17 -13.84
N ALA A 18 9.02 -24.18 -14.28
CA ALA A 18 7.91 -24.40 -13.36
C ALA A 18 7.97 -25.79 -12.70
N GLU A 19 7.54 -25.86 -11.43
CA GLU A 19 7.42 -27.13 -10.70
C GLU A 19 6.27 -27.98 -11.25
N ILE A 20 5.12 -27.34 -11.49
CA ILE A 20 3.87 -27.95 -11.96
C ILE A 20 3.20 -26.98 -12.93
N ILE A 21 2.70 -27.48 -14.06
CA ILE A 21 1.89 -26.74 -15.03
C ILE A 21 0.61 -27.55 -15.29
N ALA A 22 -0.55 -26.93 -15.05
CA ALA A 22 -1.84 -27.45 -15.49
C ALA A 22 -2.26 -26.71 -16.77
N GLU A 23 -2.51 -27.46 -17.84
CA GLU A 23 -2.94 -26.94 -19.13
C GLU A 23 -4.34 -27.45 -19.47
N GLY A 24 -5.11 -26.60 -20.12
CA GLY A 24 -6.51 -26.88 -20.41
C GLY A 24 -7.18 -25.73 -21.12
N PHE A 25 -8.51 -25.80 -21.17
CA PHE A 25 -9.35 -24.81 -21.82
C PHE A 25 -10.44 -24.30 -20.86
N ILE A 26 -10.83 -23.05 -21.05
CA ILE A 26 -11.93 -22.42 -20.31
C ILE A 26 -13.01 -22.08 -21.32
N ASP A 27 -14.19 -22.69 -21.18
CA ASP A 27 -15.41 -22.23 -21.86
C ASP A 27 -16.09 -21.19 -20.96
N PRO A 28 -16.29 -19.95 -21.42
CA PRO A 28 -16.92 -18.90 -20.62
C PRO A 28 -18.39 -19.21 -20.22
N ASN A 29 -19.02 -20.18 -20.88
CA ASN A 29 -20.39 -20.60 -20.58
C ASN A 29 -20.45 -21.82 -19.64
N GLU A 30 -19.31 -22.48 -19.41
CA GLU A 30 -19.22 -23.63 -18.52
C GLU A 30 -18.83 -23.18 -17.12
N LEU A 31 -19.80 -23.12 -16.22
CA LEU A 31 -19.65 -22.52 -14.90
C LEU A 31 -19.85 -23.54 -13.78
N MET A 32 -19.14 -23.36 -12.67
CA MET A 32 -19.30 -24.15 -11.44
C MET A 32 -19.40 -23.22 -10.21
N ASP A 33 -20.13 -23.67 -9.20
CA ASP A 33 -20.15 -23.01 -7.89
C ASP A 33 -18.73 -22.97 -7.28
N GLU A 34 -18.33 -21.79 -6.83
CA GLU A 34 -17.04 -21.54 -6.19
C GLU A 34 -17.26 -21.02 -4.75
N GLY A 35 -16.38 -21.41 -3.85
CA GLY A 35 -16.42 -21.02 -2.44
C GLY A 35 -17.33 -21.88 -1.54
N PRO A 36 -17.50 -21.46 -0.26
CA PRO A 36 -16.95 -20.23 0.31
C PRO A 36 -15.43 -20.29 0.48
N PHE A 37 -14.77 -19.13 0.37
CA PHE A 37 -13.32 -19.01 0.51
C PHE A 37 -12.95 -17.83 1.42
N GLY A 38 -11.88 -17.98 2.22
CA GLY A 38 -11.37 -16.91 3.07
C GLY A 38 -10.54 -15.93 2.26
N GLU A 39 -10.97 -14.67 2.18
CA GLU A 39 -10.37 -13.67 1.30
C GLU A 39 -9.30 -12.82 1.97
N TYR A 40 -8.56 -12.08 1.13
CA TYR A 40 -7.52 -11.13 1.55
C TYR A 40 -8.05 -9.98 2.43
N THR A 41 -9.37 -9.83 2.54
CA THR A 41 -9.99 -8.87 3.45
C THR A 41 -10.11 -9.42 4.88
N GLY A 42 -9.86 -10.72 5.08
CA GLY A 42 -10.08 -11.43 6.33
C GLY A 42 -11.50 -11.96 6.53
N TYR A 43 -12.34 -11.90 5.49
CA TYR A 43 -13.74 -12.35 5.53
C TYR A 43 -14.01 -13.42 4.48
N TYR A 44 -15.04 -14.23 4.70
CA TYR A 44 -15.48 -15.23 3.72
C TYR A 44 -16.23 -14.56 2.56
N SER A 45 -15.94 -15.00 1.33
CA SER A 45 -16.71 -14.74 0.12
C SER A 45 -17.32 -16.03 -0.42
N GLY A 46 -18.03 -15.98 -1.55
CA GLY A 46 -18.49 -17.19 -2.24
C GLY A 46 -19.62 -17.93 -1.52
N ASN A 47 -20.69 -17.23 -1.14
CA ASN A 47 -21.87 -17.88 -0.58
C ASN A 47 -22.48 -18.83 -1.62
N LYS A 48 -22.37 -20.13 -1.38
CA LYS A 48 -23.05 -21.17 -2.19
C LYS A 48 -24.53 -20.82 -2.37
N GLY A 49 -25.02 -20.90 -3.61
CA GLY A 49 -26.43 -20.63 -3.94
C GLY A 49 -26.81 -19.16 -4.14
N LYS A 50 -25.84 -18.23 -4.22
CA LYS A 50 -26.07 -16.85 -4.68
C LYS A 50 -25.30 -16.56 -5.98
N ASP A 51 -25.81 -17.07 -7.10
CA ASP A 51 -25.68 -16.60 -8.50
C ASP A 51 -24.31 -16.12 -9.03
N TYR A 52 -23.16 -16.56 -8.49
CA TYR A 52 -21.84 -16.18 -9.02
C TYR A 52 -20.94 -17.38 -9.39
N PRO A 53 -21.42 -18.34 -10.20
CA PRO A 53 -20.60 -19.46 -10.64
C PRO A 53 -19.42 -18.94 -11.49
N LYS A 54 -18.27 -19.62 -11.41
CA LYS A 54 -17.04 -19.21 -12.10
C LYS A 54 -16.76 -20.11 -13.29
N PRO A 55 -16.12 -19.59 -14.36
CA PRO A 55 -15.66 -20.41 -15.47
C PRO A 55 -14.75 -21.54 -14.98
N ILE A 56 -14.94 -22.74 -15.54
CA ILE A 56 -14.17 -23.92 -15.21
C ILE A 56 -12.93 -23.98 -16.10
N LEU A 57 -11.78 -24.30 -15.50
CA LEU A 57 -10.62 -24.78 -16.25
C LEU A 57 -10.73 -26.30 -16.43
N ARG A 58 -11.02 -26.74 -17.65
CA ARG A 58 -10.97 -28.16 -18.04
C ARG A 58 -9.51 -28.55 -18.28
N VAL A 59 -8.87 -29.12 -17.26
CA VAL A 59 -7.47 -29.56 -17.33
C VAL A 59 -7.36 -30.80 -18.20
N GLU A 60 -6.60 -30.67 -19.30
CA GLU A 60 -6.33 -31.73 -20.27
C GLU A 60 -4.93 -32.33 -20.10
N ARG A 61 -3.98 -31.58 -19.51
CA ARG A 61 -2.60 -32.03 -19.30
C ARG A 61 -1.99 -31.44 -18.04
N ILE A 62 -1.25 -32.27 -17.30
CA ILE A 62 -0.38 -31.83 -16.18
C ILE A 62 1.07 -32.16 -16.55
N LEU A 63 1.93 -31.14 -16.57
CA LEU A 63 3.38 -31.28 -16.68
C LEU A 63 4.00 -30.99 -15.32
N HIS A 64 5.02 -31.74 -14.91
CA HIS A 64 5.72 -31.48 -13.65
C HIS A 64 7.17 -31.95 -13.68
N ARG A 65 8.00 -31.41 -12.79
CA ARG A 65 9.36 -31.91 -12.55
C ARG A 65 9.34 -33.27 -11.85
N ASN A 66 10.44 -34.00 -11.92
CA ASN A 66 10.64 -35.14 -11.01
C ASN A 66 10.64 -34.62 -9.56
N ASN A 67 9.83 -35.23 -8.70
CA ASN A 67 9.62 -34.81 -7.31
C ASN A 67 9.20 -33.31 -7.18
N PRO A 68 8.00 -32.95 -7.68
CA PRO A 68 7.61 -31.55 -7.77
C PRO A 68 7.29 -30.95 -6.41
N THR A 69 7.63 -29.67 -6.23
CA THR A 69 7.24 -28.89 -5.05
C THR A 69 5.95 -28.12 -5.33
N MET A 70 4.91 -28.39 -4.55
CA MET A 70 3.66 -27.61 -4.63
C MET A 70 3.82 -26.32 -3.83
N TRP A 71 3.92 -25.19 -4.52
CA TRP A 71 3.90 -23.88 -3.87
C TRP A 71 2.46 -23.47 -3.56
N SER A 72 2.22 -22.98 -2.36
CA SER A 72 0.91 -22.57 -1.88
C SER A 72 1.03 -21.31 -1.04
N THR A 73 -0.02 -20.50 -1.07
CA THR A 73 -0.16 -19.28 -0.27
C THR A 73 -1.43 -19.41 0.57
N THR A 74 -1.39 -18.88 1.78
CA THR A 74 -2.56 -18.83 2.65
C THR A 74 -3.18 -17.44 2.59
N VAL A 75 -4.47 -17.37 2.29
CA VAL A 75 -5.22 -16.11 2.26
C VAL A 75 -6.08 -16.01 3.53
N GLY A 76 -6.28 -14.80 4.04
CA GLY A 76 -7.04 -14.57 5.26
C GLY A 76 -6.87 -13.15 5.79
N LYS A 77 -7.00 -12.99 7.11
CA LYS A 77 -6.87 -11.69 7.77
C LYS A 77 -5.43 -11.16 7.64
N PRO A 78 -5.22 -9.86 7.31
CA PRO A 78 -3.89 -9.27 7.29
C PRO A 78 -3.15 -9.41 8.62
N ILE A 79 -1.82 -9.63 8.65
CA ILE A 79 -0.87 -9.63 7.52
C ILE A 79 -0.39 -11.06 7.21
N ASN A 80 -0.32 -11.38 5.92
CA ASN A 80 0.29 -12.60 5.39
C ASN A 80 1.08 -12.26 4.10
N ASP A 81 1.62 -13.28 3.44
CA ASP A 81 2.38 -13.16 2.19
C ASP A 81 1.63 -12.41 1.08
N ILE A 82 0.33 -12.64 0.87
CA ILE A 82 -0.41 -11.90 -0.17
C ILE A 82 -0.49 -10.40 0.14
N HIS A 83 -0.67 -10.01 1.41
CA HIS A 83 -0.73 -8.60 1.79
C HIS A 83 0.61 -7.89 1.60
N MET A 84 1.72 -8.58 1.93
CA MET A 84 3.07 -8.05 1.73
C MET A 84 3.37 -7.85 0.24
N ILE A 85 3.04 -8.84 -0.59
CA ILE A 85 3.23 -8.76 -2.05
C ILE A 85 2.37 -7.65 -2.66
N GLN A 86 1.10 -7.53 -2.24
CA GLN A 86 0.19 -6.48 -2.71
C GLN A 86 0.66 -5.09 -2.26
N SER A 87 1.08 -4.95 -1.01
CA SER A 87 1.63 -3.70 -0.46
C SER A 87 2.85 -3.25 -1.26
N LEU A 88 3.83 -4.13 -1.48
CA LEU A 88 5.02 -3.83 -2.25
C LEU A 88 4.69 -3.41 -3.69
N ASN A 89 3.92 -4.25 -4.40
CA ASN A 89 3.59 -4.01 -5.80
C ASN A 89 2.79 -2.73 -5.99
N ARG A 90 1.74 -2.53 -5.19
CA ARG A 90 0.87 -1.35 -5.36
C ARG A 90 1.53 -0.07 -4.87
N THR A 91 2.41 -0.15 -3.87
CA THR A 91 3.24 1.00 -3.48
C THR A 91 4.10 1.46 -4.66
N ALA A 92 4.81 0.53 -5.31
CA ALA A 92 5.65 0.84 -6.46
C ALA A 92 4.83 1.36 -7.66
N THR A 93 3.70 0.75 -7.98
CA THR A 93 2.87 1.20 -9.11
C THR A 93 2.18 2.53 -8.83
N LEU A 94 1.73 2.79 -7.60
CA LEU A 94 1.15 4.07 -7.24
C LEU A 94 2.19 5.19 -7.31
N TRP A 95 3.42 4.94 -6.82
CA TRP A 95 4.51 5.90 -6.97
C TRP A 95 4.75 6.22 -8.46
N HIS A 96 4.85 5.17 -9.29
CA HIS A 96 5.04 5.33 -10.73
C HIS A 96 3.89 6.10 -11.41
N ASP A 97 2.64 5.86 -10.99
CA ASP A 97 1.48 6.61 -11.49
C ASP A 97 1.61 8.11 -11.18
N LEU A 98 1.99 8.47 -9.94
CA LEU A 98 2.15 9.87 -9.53
C LEU A 98 3.30 10.57 -10.29
N GLU A 99 4.41 9.86 -10.52
CA GLU A 99 5.51 10.36 -11.36
C GLU A 99 5.07 10.56 -12.82
N THR A 100 4.31 9.60 -13.36
CA THR A 100 3.77 9.67 -14.73
C THR A 100 2.80 10.85 -14.89
N MET A 101 1.98 11.10 -13.86
CA MET A 101 1.11 12.28 -13.77
C MET A 101 1.89 13.59 -13.54
N ARG A 102 3.19 13.51 -13.27
CA ARG A 102 4.08 14.64 -12.95
C ARG A 102 3.63 15.44 -11.73
N VAL A 103 3.09 14.75 -10.72
CA VAL A 103 2.79 15.38 -9.43
C VAL A 103 4.11 15.72 -8.74
N PRO A 104 4.42 17.00 -8.48
CA PRO A 104 5.73 17.37 -7.95
C PRO A 104 5.85 17.06 -6.46
N GLY A 105 7.08 16.98 -5.95
CA GLY A 105 7.34 17.00 -4.50
C GLY A 105 6.91 15.75 -3.73
N ILE A 106 6.60 14.64 -4.39
CA ILE A 106 6.40 13.34 -3.73
C ILE A 106 7.74 12.88 -3.14
N GLU A 107 7.77 12.59 -1.85
CA GLU A 107 8.96 12.14 -1.09
C GLU A 107 8.80 10.70 -0.59
N GLY A 108 7.57 10.20 -0.52
CA GLY A 108 7.26 8.84 -0.09
C GLY A 108 5.85 8.42 -0.47
N VAL A 109 5.67 7.14 -0.80
CA VAL A 109 4.36 6.51 -1.04
C VAL A 109 4.36 5.19 -0.31
N TYR A 110 3.25 4.86 0.34
CA TYR A 110 3.06 3.57 1.02
C TYR A 110 1.61 3.13 0.95
N ILE A 111 1.39 1.89 0.50
CA ILE A 111 0.10 1.20 0.62
C ILE A 111 0.27 0.11 1.69
N PRO A 112 -0.29 0.27 2.89
CA PRO A 112 0.01 -0.60 4.02
C PRO A 112 -0.48 -2.03 3.86
N ALA A 113 0.35 -2.99 4.27
CA ALA A 113 -0.04 -4.41 4.30
C ALA A 113 -1.17 -4.66 5.30
N GLU A 114 -1.17 -3.92 6.42
CA GLU A 114 -2.25 -3.89 7.43
C GLU A 114 -3.59 -3.46 6.82
N ALA A 115 -3.56 -2.59 5.80
CA ALA A 115 -4.72 -2.13 5.05
C ALA A 115 -5.07 -3.07 3.87
N CYS A 116 -4.81 -4.37 4.05
CA CYS A 116 -4.95 -5.43 3.06
C CYS A 116 -4.08 -5.23 1.80
N GLY A 117 -3.02 -4.42 1.90
CA GLY A 117 -2.23 -3.98 0.73
C GLY A 117 -3.09 -3.23 -0.29
N ARG A 118 -4.24 -2.64 0.12
CA ARG A 118 -5.18 -2.08 -0.85
C ARG A 118 -6.03 -0.88 -0.49
N PHE A 119 -6.64 -0.85 0.70
CA PHE A 119 -7.73 0.09 0.95
C PHE A 119 -7.28 1.49 1.34
N TRP A 120 -6.05 1.63 1.82
CA TRP A 120 -5.47 2.91 2.25
C TRP A 120 -4.13 3.16 1.57
N ALA A 121 -3.85 4.42 1.30
CA ALA A 121 -2.54 4.90 0.85
C ALA A 121 -2.08 6.06 1.73
N VAL A 122 -0.78 6.14 1.98
CA VAL A 122 -0.12 7.27 2.63
C VAL A 122 0.85 7.88 1.62
N VAL A 123 0.85 9.20 1.48
CA VAL A 123 1.77 9.92 0.62
C VAL A 123 2.44 11.04 1.39
N SER A 124 3.77 11.03 1.40
CA SER A 124 4.60 12.11 1.93
C SER A 124 4.90 13.11 0.83
N VAL A 125 4.60 14.39 1.07
CA VAL A 125 4.75 15.46 0.08
C VAL A 125 5.49 16.67 0.65
N ARG A 126 6.46 17.16 -0.12
CA ARG A 126 7.01 18.50 0.02
C ARG A 126 6.12 19.49 -0.71
N GLN A 127 5.21 20.12 0.02
CA GLN A 127 4.27 21.08 -0.54
C GLN A 127 4.97 22.20 -1.34
N LYS A 128 4.40 22.56 -2.51
CA LYS A 128 4.96 23.58 -3.42
C LYS A 128 4.07 24.80 -3.59
N TYR A 129 2.78 24.69 -3.27
CA TYR A 129 1.76 25.73 -3.41
C TYR A 129 0.53 25.44 -2.54
N PRO A 130 -0.34 26.42 -2.27
CA PRO A 130 -1.60 26.21 -1.56
C PRO A 130 -2.46 25.15 -2.26
N GLY A 131 -3.03 24.22 -1.48
CA GLY A 131 -3.86 23.12 -2.00
C GLY A 131 -3.11 21.95 -2.63
N HIS A 132 -1.76 21.93 -2.60
CA HIS A 132 -0.97 20.86 -3.20
C HIS A 132 -1.25 19.48 -2.57
N SER A 133 -1.41 19.42 -1.24
CA SER A 133 -1.78 18.19 -0.51
C SER A 133 -3.10 17.58 -1.03
N ASN A 134 -4.12 18.41 -1.25
CA ASN A 134 -5.39 17.98 -1.84
C ASN A 134 -5.23 17.50 -3.29
N GLN A 135 -4.40 18.16 -4.09
CA GLN A 135 -4.09 17.67 -5.44
C GLN A 135 -3.43 16.29 -5.38
N VAL A 136 -2.48 16.05 -4.47
CA VAL A 136 -1.84 14.74 -4.29
C VAL A 136 -2.90 13.68 -3.95
N GLY A 137 -3.77 13.94 -2.98
CA GLY A 137 -4.85 13.01 -2.61
C GLY A 137 -5.78 12.69 -3.78
N ASN A 138 -6.17 13.70 -4.55
CA ASN A 138 -6.98 13.52 -5.76
C ASN A 138 -6.23 12.71 -6.83
N ALA A 139 -4.93 12.97 -7.04
CA ALA A 139 -4.12 12.22 -7.99
C ALA A 139 -4.01 10.74 -7.61
N VAL A 140 -3.83 10.42 -6.33
CA VAL A 140 -3.87 9.04 -5.85
C VAL A 140 -5.20 8.38 -6.22
N ILE A 141 -6.33 9.03 -5.92
CA ILE A 141 -7.65 8.47 -6.20
C ILE A 141 -7.92 8.32 -7.71
N ALA A 142 -7.41 9.24 -8.54
CA ALA A 142 -7.58 9.22 -9.99
C ALA A 142 -6.57 8.31 -10.72
N SER A 143 -5.54 7.81 -10.04
CA SER A 143 -4.49 6.97 -10.64
C SER A 143 -4.99 5.59 -11.07
N THR A 144 -4.28 4.98 -12.01
CA THR A 144 -4.53 3.60 -12.44
C THR A 144 -4.53 2.65 -11.23
N THR A 145 -3.56 2.81 -10.33
CA THR A 145 -3.46 1.99 -9.12
C THR A 145 -4.58 2.32 -8.14
N GLY A 146 -4.87 3.60 -7.88
CA GLY A 146 -5.77 4.02 -6.80
C GLY A 146 -7.27 4.02 -7.16
N HIS A 147 -7.64 4.14 -8.43
CA HIS A 147 -9.05 4.21 -8.83
C HIS A 147 -9.85 2.94 -8.50
N TYR A 148 -9.21 1.79 -8.28
CA TYR A 148 -9.88 0.54 -7.92
C TYR A 148 -9.57 0.12 -6.48
N GLY A 149 -10.53 0.34 -5.58
CA GLY A 149 -10.52 -0.15 -4.21
C GLY A 149 -9.77 0.69 -3.16
N VAL A 150 -8.97 1.70 -3.52
CA VAL A 150 -8.44 2.64 -2.51
C VAL A 150 -9.60 3.52 -2.03
N LYS A 151 -9.84 3.51 -0.72
CA LYS A 151 -10.90 4.29 -0.07
C LYS A 151 -10.36 5.48 0.69
N GLY A 152 -9.21 5.31 1.33
CA GLY A 152 -8.60 6.33 2.15
C GLY A 152 -7.24 6.74 1.63
N VAL A 153 -6.98 8.04 1.64
CA VAL A 153 -5.65 8.60 1.36
C VAL A 153 -5.26 9.51 2.51
N ILE A 154 -4.09 9.30 3.08
CA ILE A 154 -3.50 10.21 4.06
C ILE A 154 -2.33 10.92 3.38
N VAL A 155 -2.34 12.25 3.40
CA VAL A 155 -1.24 13.06 2.88
C VAL A 155 -0.52 13.70 4.05
N VAL A 156 0.77 13.43 4.19
CA VAL A 156 1.64 13.98 5.25
C VAL A 156 2.73 14.85 4.64
N ASP A 157 3.29 15.78 5.42
CA ASP A 157 4.43 16.56 4.96
C ASP A 157 5.69 15.69 4.82
N HIS A 158 6.62 16.17 3.99
CA HIS A 158 7.92 15.57 3.69
C HIS A 158 8.83 15.21 4.88
N ASP A 159 8.54 15.70 6.09
CA ASP A 159 9.27 15.36 7.31
C ASP A 159 8.85 14.00 7.90
N ILE A 160 7.79 13.40 7.34
CA ILE A 160 7.21 12.12 7.76
C ILE A 160 7.35 11.13 6.60
N ALA A 161 8.04 10.02 6.86
CA ALA A 161 8.06 8.90 5.94
C ALA A 161 6.67 8.25 5.86
N ALA A 162 6.25 7.86 4.66
CA ALA A 162 4.89 7.37 4.43
C ALA A 162 4.57 6.04 5.15
N ASP A 163 5.60 5.27 5.50
CA ASP A 163 5.53 4.00 6.24
C ASP A 163 5.77 4.15 7.75
N ASP A 164 6.04 5.37 8.25
CA ASP A 164 6.19 5.64 9.68
C ASP A 164 4.84 5.90 10.34
N TRP A 165 4.12 4.81 10.65
CA TRP A 165 2.77 4.88 11.20
C TRP A 165 2.63 5.76 12.44
N ASP A 166 3.60 5.71 13.36
CA ASP A 166 3.57 6.53 14.57
C ASP A 166 3.56 8.03 14.23
N ARG A 167 4.37 8.44 13.24
CA ARG A 167 4.41 9.84 12.79
C ARG A 167 3.20 10.21 11.94
N VAL A 168 2.68 9.30 11.14
CA VAL A 168 1.43 9.51 10.39
C VAL A 168 0.28 9.78 11.36
N TRP A 169 0.16 8.98 12.42
CA TRP A 169 -0.84 9.20 13.47
C TRP A 169 -0.62 10.49 14.25
N TRP A 170 0.63 10.83 14.57
CA TRP A 170 0.96 12.11 15.19
C TRP A 170 0.51 13.30 14.31
N ALA A 171 0.81 13.29 13.01
CA ALA A 171 0.38 14.36 12.10
C ALA A 171 -1.14 14.45 11.98
N LEU A 172 -1.84 13.33 11.87
CA LEU A 172 -3.31 13.30 11.92
C LEU A 172 -3.87 13.83 13.25
N SER A 173 -3.11 13.74 14.34
CA SER A 173 -3.54 14.22 15.65
C SER A 173 -3.28 15.72 15.85
N THR A 174 -2.24 16.28 15.23
CA THR A 174 -1.75 17.64 15.55
C THR A 174 -1.83 18.63 14.39
N ARG A 175 -1.89 18.17 13.13
CA ARG A 175 -1.90 19.03 11.93
C ARG A 175 -3.27 19.05 11.23
N PHE A 176 -4.04 17.97 11.38
CA PHE A 176 -5.34 17.78 10.73
C PHE A 176 -6.47 18.51 11.48
N ASP A 177 -7.16 19.40 10.78
CA ASP A 177 -8.46 19.93 11.20
C ASP A 177 -9.57 19.23 10.39
N PRO A 178 -10.50 18.48 11.00
CA PRO A 178 -11.44 17.65 10.26
C PRO A 178 -12.26 18.38 9.20
N LYS A 179 -12.76 19.58 9.50
CA LYS A 179 -13.63 20.33 8.56
C LYS A 179 -12.84 20.90 7.38
N ARG A 180 -11.64 21.41 7.63
CA ARG A 180 -10.78 21.98 6.59
C ARG A 180 -10.08 20.90 5.76
N SER A 181 -9.70 19.80 6.39
CA SER A 181 -8.63 18.92 5.89
C SER A 181 -9.13 17.55 5.45
N ALA A 182 -10.43 17.24 5.64
CA ALA A 182 -11.06 16.07 5.05
C ALA A 182 -11.78 16.41 3.75
N GLN A 183 -11.54 15.63 2.70
CA GLN A 183 -12.33 15.67 1.47
C GLN A 183 -13.02 14.33 1.28
N ILE A 184 -14.35 14.34 1.20
CA ILE A 184 -15.15 13.13 0.93
C ILE A 184 -15.56 13.14 -0.54
N ILE A 185 -15.35 12.01 -1.22
CA ILE A 185 -15.77 11.78 -2.59
C ILE A 185 -16.78 10.65 -2.57
N ASP A 186 -18.05 10.94 -2.88
CA ASP A 186 -19.15 10.02 -2.59
C ASP A 186 -19.18 8.76 -3.46
N ARG A 187 -18.58 8.82 -4.65
CA ARG A 187 -18.76 7.79 -5.69
C ARG A 187 -17.45 7.40 -6.36
N GLY A 188 -16.77 6.43 -5.77
CA GLY A 188 -15.64 5.73 -6.35
C GLY A 188 -15.94 4.27 -6.65
N ARG A 189 -15.11 3.65 -7.51
CA ARG A 189 -15.18 2.21 -7.79
C ARG A 189 -14.66 1.41 -6.61
N SER A 190 -15.47 0.46 -6.13
CA SER A 190 -15.06 -0.49 -5.08
C SER A 190 -14.65 -1.85 -5.65
N THR A 191 -14.34 -2.79 -4.77
CA THR A 191 -14.07 -4.20 -5.06
C THR A 191 -15.26 -5.06 -4.63
N PRO A 192 -15.62 -6.12 -5.37
CA PRO A 192 -16.70 -7.03 -4.99
C PRO A 192 -16.45 -7.76 -3.66
N LEU A 193 -15.23 -7.69 -3.13
CA LEU A 193 -14.82 -8.33 -1.88
C LEU A 193 -14.76 -7.36 -0.69
N ASP A 194 -15.21 -6.13 -0.88
CA ASP A 194 -15.23 -5.11 0.17
C ASP A 194 -16.25 -5.44 1.28
N PRO A 195 -15.81 -5.80 2.51
CA PRO A 195 -16.71 -6.15 3.60
C PRO A 195 -17.38 -4.93 4.24
N GLY A 196 -16.89 -3.71 3.97
CA GLY A 196 -17.46 -2.47 4.50
C GLY A 196 -18.72 -1.99 3.77
N LEU A 197 -19.15 -2.72 2.74
CA LEU A 197 -20.32 -2.41 1.93
C LEU A 197 -21.35 -3.57 1.98
N PRO A 198 -22.65 -3.27 1.89
CA PRO A 198 -23.68 -4.28 1.68
C PRO A 198 -23.37 -5.12 0.44
N ILE A 199 -23.65 -6.43 0.50
CA ILE A 199 -23.25 -7.41 -0.54
C ILE A 199 -23.80 -7.00 -1.91
N GLU A 200 -25.04 -6.52 -1.94
CA GLU A 200 -25.78 -6.07 -3.11
C GLU A 200 -25.33 -4.70 -3.67
N ALA A 201 -24.47 -3.97 -2.96
CA ALA A 201 -24.07 -2.60 -3.29
C ALA A 201 -22.54 -2.40 -3.34
N ARG A 202 -21.77 -3.47 -3.55
CA ARG A 202 -20.29 -3.45 -3.51
C ARG A 202 -19.61 -2.83 -4.72
N GLU A 203 -20.33 -2.28 -5.67
CA GLU A 203 -19.74 -1.66 -6.86
C GLU A 203 -19.24 -0.24 -6.57
N ILE A 204 -19.86 0.44 -5.60
CA ILE A 204 -19.66 1.86 -5.32
C ILE A 204 -19.25 2.05 -3.87
N THR A 205 -18.17 2.80 -3.65
CA THR A 205 -17.70 3.19 -2.31
C THR A 205 -17.41 4.68 -2.28
N SER A 206 -17.65 5.32 -1.14
CA SER A 206 -17.11 6.66 -0.91
C SER A 206 -15.61 6.59 -0.62
N ARG A 207 -14.94 7.74 -0.76
CA ARG A 207 -13.52 7.89 -0.49
C ARG A 207 -13.28 9.08 0.41
N ILE A 208 -12.16 9.05 1.10
CA ILE A 208 -11.72 10.13 1.96
C ILE A 208 -10.25 10.45 1.70
N ILE A 209 -9.96 11.74 1.55
CA ILE A 209 -8.61 12.28 1.60
C ILE A 209 -8.48 12.98 2.96
N LEU A 210 -7.42 12.65 3.68
CA LEU A 210 -7.04 13.25 4.95
C LEU A 210 -5.74 14.02 4.75
N ASP A 211 -5.84 15.35 4.68
CA ASP A 211 -4.68 16.24 4.62
C ASP A 211 -4.12 16.47 6.03
N ALA A 212 -3.07 15.73 6.38
CA ALA A 212 -2.33 15.86 7.63
C ALA A 212 -1.08 16.74 7.48
N CYS A 213 -1.01 17.56 6.43
CA CYS A 213 0.08 18.53 6.28
C CYS A 213 -0.19 19.80 7.09
N THR A 214 0.87 20.49 7.47
CA THR A 214 0.79 21.87 7.94
C THR A 214 0.37 22.75 6.76
N PRO A 215 -0.72 23.54 6.85
CA PRO A 215 -1.22 24.31 5.72
C PRO A 215 -0.13 25.18 5.07
N PHE A 216 -0.04 25.13 3.74
CA PHE A 216 1.04 25.79 3.01
C PHE A 216 0.99 27.31 3.18
N GLU A 217 -0.23 27.86 3.14
CA GLU A 217 -0.54 29.29 3.18
C GLU A 217 -0.36 29.95 4.55
N TRP A 218 -0.08 29.18 5.60
CA TRP A 218 0.20 29.75 6.92
C TRP A 218 1.53 30.48 6.92
N THR A 219 1.48 31.80 7.12
CA THR A 219 2.67 32.64 7.29
C THR A 219 3.44 32.28 8.56
N ASN A 220 2.72 31.99 9.65
CA ASN A 220 3.29 31.63 10.95
C ASN A 220 2.95 30.18 11.26
N LYS A 221 3.89 29.26 11.00
CA LYS A 221 3.73 27.83 11.27
C LYS A 221 4.14 27.51 12.72
N PRO A 222 3.51 26.51 13.38
CA PRO A 222 3.98 26.01 14.66
C PRO A 222 5.44 25.57 14.60
N ASN A 223 6.20 25.83 15.67
CA ASN A 223 7.57 25.34 15.78
C ASN A 223 7.57 23.89 16.23
N GLU A 224 8.20 23.03 15.45
CA GLU A 224 8.44 21.66 15.84
C GLU A 224 9.58 21.53 16.85
N ILE A 225 9.43 20.57 17.75
CA ILE A 225 10.44 20.26 18.76
C ILE A 225 11.43 19.27 18.15
N PHE A 226 12.70 19.63 18.17
CA PHE A 226 13.80 18.75 17.78
C PHE A 226 14.78 18.61 18.93
N MET A 227 15.36 17.43 19.07
CA MET A 227 16.44 17.19 20.02
C MET A 227 17.79 17.56 19.40
N ASN A 228 18.75 17.93 20.25
CA ASN A 228 20.10 18.23 19.80
C ASN A 228 20.85 16.92 19.50
N ARG A 229 21.44 16.82 18.31
CA ARG A 229 22.15 15.61 17.84
C ARG A 229 23.30 15.21 18.77
N GLU A 230 24.12 16.17 19.20
CA GLU A 230 25.27 15.90 20.07
C GLU A 230 24.83 15.36 21.43
N VAL A 231 23.72 15.87 21.97
CA VAL A 231 23.13 15.36 23.21
C VAL A 231 22.64 13.92 23.03
N LEU A 232 21.93 13.62 21.94
CA LEU A 232 21.47 12.26 21.65
C LEU A 232 22.63 11.29 21.48
N GLN A 233 23.69 11.69 20.77
CA GLN A 233 24.89 10.88 20.61
C GLN A 233 25.56 10.62 21.96
N LYS A 234 25.72 11.66 22.79
CA LYS A 234 26.28 11.51 24.14
C LYS A 234 25.45 10.57 25.02
N VAL A 235 24.11 10.64 24.93
CA VAL A 235 23.23 9.73 25.68
C VAL A 235 23.37 8.29 25.17
N SER A 236 23.45 8.12 23.85
CA SER A 236 23.63 6.82 23.20
C SER A 236 24.96 6.17 23.58
N ASP A 237 26.07 6.91 23.47
CA ASP A 237 27.43 6.42 23.70
C ASP A 237 27.65 6.04 25.18
N ARG A 238 26.97 6.74 26.09
CA ARG A 238 27.11 6.55 27.54
C ARG A 238 25.96 5.77 28.16
N TRP A 239 25.15 5.07 27.35
CA TRP A 239 23.95 4.38 27.83
C TRP A 239 24.24 3.44 29.00
N ASN A 240 25.30 2.64 28.87
CA ASN A 240 25.71 1.68 29.91
C ASN A 240 26.39 2.36 31.11
N ASP A 241 27.02 3.53 30.91
CA ASP A 241 27.58 4.33 32.03
C ASP A 241 26.48 4.81 32.99
N TYR A 242 25.24 4.95 32.51
CA TYR A 242 24.10 5.35 33.32
C TYR A 242 23.45 4.17 34.07
N GLY A 243 23.96 2.94 33.89
CA GLY A 243 23.44 1.74 34.53
C GLY A 243 22.28 1.06 33.80
N PHE A 244 22.06 1.39 32.51
CA PHE A 244 21.13 0.67 31.65
C PHE A 244 21.83 -0.48 30.92
N ASP A 245 21.15 -1.60 30.73
CA ASP A 245 21.69 -2.74 29.98
C ASP A 245 21.37 -2.65 28.48
N GLY A 246 22.22 -3.29 27.67
CA GLY A 246 21.99 -3.50 26.24
C GLY A 246 22.42 -2.35 25.33
N ALA A 247 21.98 -2.39 24.06
CA ALA A 247 22.23 -1.33 23.11
C ALA A 247 21.32 -0.13 23.40
N SER A 248 21.83 1.10 23.25
CA SER A 248 21.02 2.29 23.44
C SER A 248 19.86 2.32 22.43
N PRO A 249 18.60 2.45 22.89
CA PRO A 249 17.47 2.63 21.97
C PRO A 249 17.57 3.97 21.21
N VAL A 250 18.31 4.94 21.76
CA VAL A 250 18.50 6.27 21.17
C VAL A 250 19.32 6.20 19.89
N ALA A 251 20.27 5.26 19.79
CA ALA A 251 21.18 5.12 18.66
C ALA A 251 20.44 5.07 17.31
N ASN A 252 19.36 4.30 17.25
CA ASN A 252 18.56 4.11 16.03
C ASN A 252 17.51 5.21 15.81
N MET A 253 17.36 6.14 16.75
CA MET A 253 16.37 7.21 16.71
C MET A 253 16.96 8.59 16.43
N ILE A 254 18.29 8.73 16.39
CA ILE A 254 18.94 10.04 16.29
C ILE A 254 18.43 10.81 15.07
N ASP A 255 18.52 10.22 13.88
CA ASP A 255 18.10 10.89 12.64
C ASP A 255 16.59 11.19 12.62
N ARG A 256 15.79 10.41 13.34
CA ARG A 256 14.36 10.65 13.52
C ARG A 256 14.11 11.86 14.42
N LEU A 257 14.82 12.00 15.54
CA LEU A 257 14.54 12.99 16.59
C LEU A 257 15.18 14.36 16.38
N VAL A 258 16.15 14.46 15.47
CA VAL A 258 16.83 15.71 15.15
C VAL A 258 16.14 16.44 14.00
N LYS A 259 16.42 17.74 13.88
CA LYS A 259 15.96 18.52 12.75
C LYS A 259 16.56 17.97 11.45
N PRO A 260 15.76 17.71 10.40
CA PRO A 260 16.30 17.31 9.11
C PRO A 260 17.33 18.35 8.64
N GLU A 261 18.56 17.91 8.38
CA GLU A 261 19.58 18.80 7.83
C GLU A 261 19.14 19.24 6.43
N ALA A 262 19.21 20.54 6.15
CA ALA A 262 18.99 21.03 4.81
C ALA A 262 20.00 20.34 3.88
N ILE A 263 19.53 19.57 2.90
CA ILE A 263 20.38 18.97 1.89
C ILE A 263 21.19 20.12 1.28
N LYS A 264 22.48 20.20 1.60
CA LYS A 264 23.39 21.13 0.95
C LYS A 264 23.46 20.69 -0.50
N THR A 265 22.67 21.32 -1.37
CA THR A 265 22.81 21.19 -2.80
C THR A 265 24.24 21.62 -3.12
N LYS A 266 25.11 20.65 -3.40
CA LYS A 266 26.40 20.92 -4.04
C LYS A 266 26.04 21.63 -5.34
N LYS A 267 26.22 22.96 -5.38
CA LYS A 267 26.22 23.73 -6.62
C LYS A 267 27.23 23.03 -7.54
N LYS A 268 26.75 22.37 -8.59
CA LYS A 268 27.55 22.00 -9.74
C LYS A 268 27.71 23.23 -10.62
#